data_AF-A0A7C5GVQ1-F1
#
_entry.id   AF-A0A7C5GVQ1-F1
#
_cell.length_a   1.000
_cell.length_b   1.000
_cell.length_c   1.000
_cell.angle_alpha   90.00
_cell.angle_beta   90.00
_cell.angle_gamma   90.00
#
_symmetry.space_group_name_H-M   'P 1'
#
loop_
_entity.id
_entity.type
_entity.pdbx_description
1 polymer ?
#
loop_
_entity_poly.entity_id
_entity_poly.type
_entity_poly.pdbx_seq_one_letter_code
_entity_poly.pdbx_strand_id
1 'polypeptide(L)'
;MRFKVTLLLLVITVFLTCCSPGPTPSVSPLASTLYSPSVPPPWADHVSAFRLDKPIRSGTTCITGSGPAGVPIILVDVTFGGLVLATGDIDQNGRFVLELDQPLEARHRIGLTLGNLSGTPWESVEFDSKFYGGEPMSVPQVGFFFDTCLVGE
;
A
#
# COMPACT_ATOMS: atom_id res chain seq x y z
N MET A 1 -40.58 -18.90 33.02
CA MET A 1 -39.59 -17.82 33.27
C MET A 1 -40.19 -16.49 32.83
N ARG A 2 -40.42 -15.55 33.76
CA ARG A 2 -41.02 -14.24 33.48
C ARG A 2 -39.93 -13.18 33.59
N PHE A 3 -39.52 -12.58 32.48
CA PHE A 3 -38.58 -11.47 32.45
C PHE A 3 -39.31 -10.19 32.88
N LYS A 4 -38.97 -9.68 34.08
CA LYS A 4 -39.42 -8.38 34.56
C LYS A 4 -38.59 -7.30 33.87
N VAL A 5 -39.21 -6.54 32.96
CA VAL A 5 -38.65 -5.30 32.41
C VAL A 5 -38.93 -4.21 33.44
N THR A 6 -37.91 -3.83 34.21
CA THR A 6 -37.99 -2.74 35.18
C THR A 6 -37.70 -1.42 34.45
N LEU A 7 -38.76 -0.67 34.18
CA LEU A 7 -38.74 0.71 33.69
C LEU A 7 -38.21 1.62 34.82
N LEU A 8 -36.96 2.08 34.70
CA LEU A 8 -36.37 3.03 35.64
C LEU A 8 -36.53 4.45 35.07
N LEU A 9 -37.42 5.21 35.70
CA LEU A 9 -37.72 6.62 35.41
C LEU A 9 -36.63 7.50 36.04
N LEU A 10 -35.76 8.13 35.24
CA LEU A 10 -34.75 9.05 35.75
C LEU A 10 -35.28 10.49 35.75
N VAL A 11 -35.55 10.99 36.94
CA VAL A 11 -35.97 12.36 37.24
C VAL A 11 -34.77 13.30 37.09
N ILE A 12 -34.88 14.29 36.19
CA ILE A 12 -33.86 15.32 35.99
C ILE A 12 -34.10 16.43 37.02
N THR A 13 -33.28 16.47 38.07
CA THR A 13 -33.20 17.59 39.02
C THR A 13 -32.12 18.58 38.57
N VAL A 14 -32.57 19.78 38.20
CA VAL A 14 -31.75 20.95 37.93
C VAL A 14 -31.19 21.48 39.24
N PHE A 15 -29.86 21.53 39.38
CA PHE A 15 -29.18 22.34 40.37
C PHE A 15 -28.29 23.36 39.66
N LEU A 16 -28.66 24.64 39.78
CA LEU A 16 -27.78 25.78 39.53
C LEU A 16 -26.85 25.93 40.73
N THR A 17 -25.54 25.84 40.50
CA THR A 17 -24.51 26.26 41.46
C THR A 17 -23.37 26.97 40.74
N CYS A 18 -23.05 28.17 41.23
CA CYS A 18 -22.27 29.20 40.58
C CYS A 18 -20.74 28.98 40.60
N CYS A 19 -20.10 29.49 39.54
CA CYS A 19 -18.75 30.06 39.42
C CYS A 19 -17.58 29.37 40.12
N SER A 20 -16.80 28.61 39.34
CA SER A 20 -15.37 28.41 39.58
C SER A 20 -14.56 29.31 38.64
N PRO A 21 -13.50 30.01 39.09
CA PRO A 21 -12.60 30.74 38.20
C PRO A 21 -11.85 29.73 37.33
N GLY A 22 -12.08 29.80 36.02
CA GLY A 22 -11.47 28.89 35.05
C GLY A 22 -9.95 29.10 34.95
N PRO A 23 -9.18 28.03 34.68
CA PRO A 23 -7.76 28.16 34.35
C PRO A 23 -7.62 28.91 33.02
N THR A 24 -6.65 29.82 32.98
CA THR A 24 -6.25 30.60 31.82
C THR A 24 -6.02 29.72 30.57
N PRO A 25 -6.48 30.14 29.37
CA PRO A 25 -6.06 29.49 28.14
C PRO A 25 -4.57 29.76 27.93
N SER A 26 -3.74 28.75 28.15
CA SER A 26 -2.37 28.73 27.66
C SER A 26 -2.43 28.68 26.13
N VAL A 27 -2.27 29.84 25.50
CA VAL A 27 -2.13 29.93 24.05
C VAL A 27 -0.79 29.28 23.69
N SER A 28 -0.82 28.00 23.35
CA SER A 28 0.32 27.34 22.71
C SER A 28 0.60 28.11 21.42
N PRO A 29 1.82 28.65 21.22
CA PRO A 29 2.16 29.17 19.91
C PRO A 29 2.05 28.02 18.91
N LEU A 30 1.30 28.26 17.84
CA LEU A 30 1.24 27.41 16.67
C LEU A 30 2.67 27.35 16.12
N ALA A 31 3.45 26.35 16.55
CA ALA A 31 4.70 26.03 15.93
C ALA A 31 4.33 25.51 14.54
N SER A 32 4.42 26.40 13.54
CA SER A 32 4.50 25.98 12.16
C SER A 32 5.66 25.01 12.08
N THR A 33 5.36 23.72 11.96
CA THR A 33 6.33 22.74 11.50
C THR A 33 6.71 23.20 10.10
N LEU A 34 7.82 23.94 10.04
CA LEU A 34 8.54 24.19 8.81
C LEU A 34 8.72 22.83 8.15
N TYR A 35 8.19 22.74 6.94
CA TYR A 35 8.42 21.68 5.98
C TYR A 35 9.91 21.31 6.04
N SER A 36 10.23 20.21 6.71
CA SER A 36 11.57 19.66 6.66
C SER A 36 11.71 19.17 5.22
N PRO A 37 12.63 19.71 4.41
CA PRO A 37 12.93 19.06 3.15
C PRO A 37 13.47 17.67 3.52
N SER A 38 12.68 16.62 3.28
CA SER A 38 13.17 15.26 3.25
C SER A 38 14.22 15.22 2.15
N VAL A 39 15.48 15.40 2.53
CA VAL A 39 16.61 15.20 1.64
C VAL A 39 16.47 13.76 1.14
N PRO A 40 16.20 13.55 -0.16
CA PRO A 40 16.07 12.19 -0.67
C PRO A 40 17.42 11.48 -0.42
N PRO A 41 17.40 10.25 0.10
CA PRO A 41 18.62 9.54 0.43
C PRO A 41 19.52 9.40 -0.81
N PRO A 42 20.85 9.35 -0.62
CA PRO A 42 21.85 9.44 -1.69
C PRO A 42 21.84 8.28 -2.72
N TRP A 43 20.91 7.33 -2.60
CA TRP A 43 20.67 6.29 -3.61
C TRP A 43 19.62 6.71 -4.67
N ALA A 44 19.00 7.89 -4.55
CA ALA A 44 17.92 8.36 -5.42
C ALA A 44 18.30 8.59 -6.89
N ASP A 45 19.59 8.54 -7.25
CA ASP A 45 20.06 8.85 -8.61
C ASP A 45 20.00 7.66 -9.60
N HIS A 46 19.69 6.44 -9.13
CA HIS A 46 19.30 5.33 -10.01
C HIS A 46 17.87 4.90 -9.71
N VAL A 47 16.92 5.64 -10.28
CA VAL A 47 15.50 5.27 -10.28
C VAL A 47 15.33 4.01 -11.15
N SER A 48 15.31 2.85 -10.49
CA SER A 48 15.00 1.57 -11.12
C SER A 48 13.51 1.42 -11.28
N ALA A 49 13.00 1.48 -12.52
CA ALA A 49 11.61 1.20 -12.80
C ALA A 49 11.24 -0.24 -12.43
N PHE A 50 9.98 -0.46 -12.06
CA PHE A 50 9.46 -1.80 -11.82
C PHE A 50 9.44 -2.58 -13.14
N ARG A 51 10.02 -3.78 -13.15
CA ARG A 51 10.08 -4.64 -14.33
C ARG A 51 9.88 -6.08 -13.94
N LEU A 52 9.02 -6.77 -14.68
CA LEU A 52 8.96 -8.23 -14.70
C LEU A 52 9.99 -8.76 -15.70
N ASP A 53 10.75 -9.80 -15.32
CA ASP A 53 11.66 -10.46 -16.25
C ASP A 53 10.83 -11.32 -17.22
N LYS A 54 10.82 -10.89 -18.49
CA LYS A 54 10.08 -11.53 -19.59
C LYS A 54 11.02 -12.41 -20.44
N PRO A 55 10.52 -13.45 -21.11
CA PRO A 55 9.12 -13.89 -21.17
C PRO A 55 8.71 -14.72 -19.94
N ILE A 56 7.42 -14.63 -19.58
CA ILE A 56 6.80 -15.45 -18.52
C ILE A 56 5.83 -16.42 -19.20
N ARG A 57 5.94 -17.71 -18.86
CA ARG A 57 5.16 -18.79 -19.48
C ARG A 57 4.28 -19.52 -18.48
N SER A 58 3.29 -20.22 -18.99
CA SER A 58 2.46 -21.12 -18.20
C SER A 58 3.32 -22.14 -17.45
N GLY A 59 2.86 -22.57 -16.28
CA GLY A 59 3.61 -23.51 -15.42
C GLY A 59 4.70 -22.86 -14.55
N THR A 60 5.03 -21.58 -14.77
CA THR A 60 6.02 -20.86 -13.95
C THR A 60 5.52 -20.73 -12.51
N THR A 61 6.35 -21.10 -11.55
CA THR A 61 6.08 -20.98 -10.10
C THR A 61 6.99 -19.96 -9.39
N CYS A 62 7.97 -19.39 -10.11
CA CYS A 62 8.91 -18.43 -9.56
C CYS A 62 9.02 -17.23 -10.52
N ILE A 63 8.74 -16.03 -10.01
CA ILE A 63 8.72 -14.80 -10.78
C ILE A 63 9.87 -13.90 -10.31
N THR A 64 10.60 -13.36 -11.27
CA THR A 64 11.74 -12.48 -11.01
C THR A 64 11.57 -11.15 -11.72
N GLY A 65 12.30 -10.15 -11.24
CA GLY A 65 12.26 -8.83 -11.82
C GLY A 65 13.14 -7.84 -11.07
N SER A 66 12.93 -6.57 -11.37
CA SER A 66 13.65 -5.46 -10.76
C SER A 66 12.74 -4.30 -10.39
N GLY A 67 13.23 -3.43 -9.52
CA GLY A 67 12.59 -2.17 -9.17
C GLY A 67 13.36 -1.43 -8.07
N PRO A 68 12.74 -0.46 -7.40
CA PRO A 68 13.41 0.33 -6.37
C PRO A 68 13.67 -0.51 -5.11
N ALA A 69 14.89 -0.41 -4.58
CA ALA A 69 15.34 -1.21 -3.45
C ALA A 69 14.50 -0.98 -2.19
N GLY A 70 14.19 -2.07 -1.47
CA GLY A 70 13.45 -2.02 -0.22
C GLY A 70 11.97 -1.66 -0.35
N VAL A 71 11.41 -1.71 -1.56
CA VAL A 71 9.97 -1.51 -1.78
C VAL A 71 9.23 -2.86 -1.61
N PRO A 72 8.23 -2.93 -0.72
CA PRO A 72 7.29 -4.05 -0.68
C PRO A 72 6.42 -4.07 -1.94
N ILE A 73 6.19 -5.25 -2.48
CA ILE A 73 5.48 -5.48 -3.74
C ILE A 73 4.46 -6.62 -3.64
N ILE A 74 3.45 -6.55 -4.50
CA ILE A 74 2.43 -7.58 -4.66
C ILE A 74 2.33 -7.93 -6.14
N LEU A 75 2.37 -9.23 -6.45
CA LEU A 75 2.07 -9.75 -7.77
C LEU A 75 0.62 -10.23 -7.80
N VAL A 76 -0.13 -9.78 -8.81
CA VAL A 76 -1.57 -9.99 -8.91
C VAL A 76 -1.91 -10.52 -10.30
N ASP A 77 -2.77 -11.52 -10.39
CA ASP A 77 -3.47 -11.87 -11.62
C ASP A 77 -4.65 -10.91 -11.82
N VAL A 78 -4.53 -10.06 -12.85
CA VAL A 78 -5.50 -9.00 -13.14
C VAL A 78 -6.60 -9.44 -14.10
N THR A 79 -6.60 -10.71 -14.53
CA THR A 79 -7.54 -11.25 -15.52
C THR A 79 -8.98 -11.26 -14.99
N PHE A 80 -9.18 -11.65 -13.74
CA PHE A 80 -10.50 -11.85 -13.12
C PHE A 80 -10.69 -11.05 -11.82
N GLY A 81 -10.39 -9.75 -11.85
CA GLY A 81 -10.69 -8.86 -10.72
C GLY A 81 -9.61 -8.76 -9.64
N GLY A 82 -8.40 -9.25 -9.91
CA GLY A 82 -7.23 -9.02 -9.06
C GLY A 82 -7.02 -10.08 -7.98
N LEU A 83 -6.58 -11.27 -8.36
CA LEU A 83 -6.18 -12.31 -7.42
C LEU A 83 -4.71 -12.11 -7.02
N VAL A 84 -4.42 -11.95 -5.73
CA VAL A 84 -3.03 -11.91 -5.24
C VAL A 84 -2.39 -13.28 -5.43
N LEU A 85 -1.26 -13.31 -6.14
CA LEU A 85 -0.48 -14.52 -6.41
C LEU A 85 0.70 -14.67 -5.44
N ALA A 86 1.36 -13.55 -5.12
CA ALA A 86 2.49 -13.51 -4.19
C ALA A 86 2.72 -12.11 -3.65
N THR A 87 3.40 -12.02 -2.51
CA THR A 87 3.91 -10.78 -1.91
C THR A 87 5.39 -10.92 -1.61
N GLY A 88 6.13 -9.82 -1.64
CA GLY A 88 7.55 -9.84 -1.27
C GLY A 88 8.13 -8.44 -1.24
N ASP A 89 9.45 -8.38 -1.15
CA ASP A 89 10.20 -7.14 -1.07
C ASP A 89 11.29 -7.12 -2.15
N ILE A 90 11.57 -5.94 -2.67
CA ILE A 90 12.72 -5.74 -3.56
C ILE A 90 13.99 -5.63 -2.71
N ASP A 91 15.00 -6.42 -3.03
CA ASP A 91 16.26 -6.44 -2.30
C ASP A 91 17.07 -5.14 -2.49
N GLN A 92 18.19 -5.02 -1.76
CA GLN A 92 19.07 -3.85 -1.85
C GLN A 92 19.78 -3.69 -3.21
N ASN A 93 19.78 -4.75 -4.04
CA ASN A 93 20.32 -4.72 -5.39
C ASN A 93 19.24 -4.32 -6.42
N GLY A 94 18.02 -4.02 -5.98
CA GLY A 94 16.90 -3.68 -6.85
C GLY A 94 16.32 -4.88 -7.59
N ARG A 95 16.48 -6.10 -7.05
CA ARG A 95 15.98 -7.35 -7.62
C ARG A 95 14.98 -8.01 -6.67
N PHE A 96 14.04 -8.76 -7.23
CA PHE A 96 13.10 -9.55 -6.44
C PHE A 96 12.92 -10.94 -7.01
N VAL A 97 12.51 -11.84 -6.12
CA VAL A 97 12.10 -13.21 -6.42
C VAL A 97 10.81 -13.47 -5.65
N LEU A 98 9.76 -13.89 -6.35
CA LEU A 98 8.46 -14.21 -5.78
C LEU A 98 8.12 -15.66 -6.11
N GLU A 99 7.97 -16.47 -5.06
CA GLU A 99 7.49 -17.86 -5.18
C GLU A 99 5.96 -17.85 -5.19
N LEU A 100 5.38 -18.66 -6.07
CA LEU A 100 3.94 -18.80 -6.24
C LEU A 100 3.47 -20.13 -5.64
N ASP A 101 2.33 -20.10 -4.95
CA ASP A 101 1.70 -21.31 -4.42
C ASP A 101 1.14 -22.21 -5.53
N GLN A 102 0.78 -21.61 -6.66
CA GLN A 102 0.23 -22.30 -7.84
C GLN A 102 0.95 -21.85 -9.11
N PRO A 103 1.13 -22.75 -10.09
CA PRO A 103 1.72 -22.38 -11.37
C PRO A 103 0.83 -21.40 -12.13
N LEU A 104 1.46 -20.48 -12.88
CA LEU A 104 0.72 -19.55 -13.72
C LEU A 104 -0.04 -20.26 -14.84
N GLU A 105 -1.23 -19.77 -15.11
CA GLU A 105 -2.07 -20.21 -16.23
C GLU A 105 -1.74 -19.43 -17.50
N ALA A 106 -1.80 -20.11 -18.65
CA ALA A 106 -1.61 -19.47 -19.96
C ALA A 106 -2.67 -18.39 -20.19
N ARG A 107 -2.30 -17.33 -20.92
CA ARG A 107 -3.19 -16.21 -21.30
C ARG A 107 -3.72 -15.35 -20.16
N HIS A 108 -3.35 -15.64 -18.92
CA HIS A 108 -3.60 -14.74 -17.81
C HIS A 108 -2.68 -13.53 -17.92
N ARG A 109 -3.14 -12.38 -17.44
CA ARG A 109 -2.30 -11.18 -17.30
C ARG A 109 -1.98 -10.98 -15.84
N ILE A 110 -0.70 -10.92 -15.53
CA ILE A 110 -0.21 -10.60 -14.20
C ILE A 110 0.29 -9.15 -14.15
N GLY A 111 0.21 -8.54 -12.98
CA GLY A 111 0.64 -7.17 -12.74
C GLY A 111 1.38 -7.02 -11.42
N LEU A 112 2.36 -6.13 -11.40
CA LEU A 112 3.13 -5.78 -10.21
C LEU A 112 2.64 -4.45 -9.63
N THR A 113 2.32 -4.43 -8.34
CA THR A 113 1.89 -3.24 -7.61
C THR A 113 2.60 -3.10 -6.26
N LEU A 114 2.38 -1.98 -5.58
CA LEU A 114 2.98 -1.71 -4.27
C LEU A 114 2.31 -2.57 -3.19
N GLY A 115 3.13 -3.04 -2.26
CA GLY A 115 2.68 -3.65 -1.02
C GLY A 115 2.39 -2.62 0.07
N ASN A 116 2.39 -3.08 1.31
CA ASN A 116 2.22 -2.20 2.47
C ASN A 116 3.50 -1.38 2.70
N LEU A 117 3.44 -0.08 2.46
CA LEU A 117 4.57 0.83 2.66
C LEU A 117 4.76 1.28 4.11
N SER A 118 3.85 0.93 5.03
CA SER A 118 3.94 1.34 6.43
C SER A 118 5.24 0.82 7.06
N GLY A 119 6.02 1.73 7.66
CA GLY A 119 7.32 1.41 8.26
C GLY A 119 8.49 1.38 7.27
N THR A 120 8.25 1.67 5.99
CA THR A 120 9.30 1.91 4.98
C THR A 120 9.55 3.41 4.82
N PRO A 121 10.70 3.84 4.26
CA PRO A 121 10.94 5.25 3.94
C PRO A 121 10.16 5.74 2.71
N TRP A 122 9.38 4.87 2.07
CA TRP A 122 8.69 5.14 0.80
C TRP A 122 7.29 5.67 1.02
N GLU A 123 6.90 6.65 0.20
CA GLU A 123 5.52 7.13 0.13
C GLU A 123 4.90 6.83 -1.24
N SER A 124 3.61 6.45 -1.25
CA SER A 124 2.92 6.09 -2.49
C SER A 124 2.91 7.21 -3.55
N VAL A 125 2.92 8.47 -3.10
CA VAL A 125 2.94 9.67 -3.96
C VAL A 125 4.24 9.84 -4.73
N GLU A 126 5.34 9.24 -4.27
CA GLU A 126 6.65 9.34 -4.92
C GLU A 126 6.71 8.50 -6.21
N PHE A 127 5.87 7.47 -6.32
CA PHE A 127 5.83 6.53 -7.42
C PHE A 127 5.06 7.08 -8.65
N ASP A 128 5.66 8.05 -9.31
CA ASP A 128 5.18 8.61 -10.58
C ASP A 128 5.64 7.80 -11.81
N SER A 129 5.41 8.36 -13.00
CA SER A 129 5.75 7.77 -14.30
C SER A 129 7.20 7.29 -14.47
N LYS A 130 8.17 7.81 -13.70
CA LYS A 130 9.57 7.35 -13.74
C LYS A 130 9.75 5.91 -13.27
N PHE A 131 8.82 5.41 -12.48
CA PHE A 131 8.84 4.04 -11.97
C PHE A 131 8.07 3.06 -12.87
N TYR A 132 7.40 3.53 -13.92
CA TYR A 132 6.58 2.68 -14.78
C TYR A 132 7.45 1.74 -15.61
N GLY A 133 7.02 0.48 -15.65
CA GLY A 133 7.68 -0.63 -16.31
C GLY A 133 7.41 -0.73 -17.80
N GLY A 134 7.39 -1.95 -18.31
CA GLY A 134 7.17 -2.19 -19.74
C GLY A 134 5.75 -1.91 -20.17
N GLU A 135 4.79 -2.40 -19.40
CA GLU A 135 3.36 -2.31 -19.71
C GLU A 135 2.58 -1.87 -18.45
N PRO A 136 2.72 -0.61 -18.00
CA PRO A 136 1.92 -0.11 -16.89
C PRO A 136 0.43 -0.13 -17.25
N MET A 137 -0.43 -0.48 -16.29
CA MET A 137 -1.86 -0.65 -16.53
C MET A 137 -2.67 -0.19 -15.33
N SER A 138 -3.70 0.62 -15.59
CA SER A 138 -4.75 0.91 -14.62
C SER A 138 -5.94 0.00 -14.89
N VAL A 139 -6.27 -0.86 -13.92
CA VAL A 139 -7.40 -1.77 -14.01
C VAL A 139 -8.52 -1.23 -13.11
N PRO A 140 -9.67 -0.79 -13.67
CA PRO A 140 -10.77 -0.25 -12.88
C PRO A 140 -11.18 -1.18 -11.74
N GLN A 141 -11.43 -0.62 -10.57
CA GLN A 141 -11.81 -1.33 -9.33
C GLN A 141 -10.75 -2.29 -8.75
N VAL A 142 -9.66 -2.57 -9.46
CA VAL A 142 -8.56 -3.42 -8.96
C VAL A 142 -7.38 -2.56 -8.51
N GLY A 143 -6.90 -1.65 -9.36
CA GLY A 143 -5.79 -0.76 -9.01
C GLY A 143 -4.86 -0.44 -10.17
N PHE A 144 -3.75 0.21 -9.84
CA PHE A 144 -2.67 0.53 -10.77
C PHE A 144 -1.52 -0.46 -10.65
N PHE A 145 -1.00 -0.89 -11.79
CA PHE A 145 0.11 -1.81 -11.92
C PHE A 145 1.25 -1.14 -12.66
N PHE A 146 2.44 -1.17 -12.06
CA PHE A 146 3.63 -0.50 -12.60
C PHE A 146 4.19 -1.23 -13.80
N ASP A 147 4.11 -2.55 -13.81
CA ASP A 147 4.37 -3.38 -14.98
C ASP A 147 3.34 -4.50 -15.05
N THR A 148 3.02 -4.94 -16.25
CA THR A 148 2.17 -6.10 -16.50
C THR A 148 2.79 -7.01 -17.56
N CYS A 149 2.36 -8.27 -17.57
CA CYS A 149 2.79 -9.24 -18.55
C CYS A 149 1.63 -10.18 -18.88
N LEU A 150 1.39 -10.41 -20.18
CA LEU A 150 0.58 -11.54 -20.61
C LEU A 150 1.43 -12.81 -20.47
N VAL A 151 0.89 -13.81 -19.78
CA VAL A 151 1.53 -15.12 -19.64
C VAL A 151 1.42 -15.86 -20.97
N GLY A 152 2.57 -16.23 -21.53
CA GLY A 152 2.67 -17.04 -22.74
C GLY A 152 2.33 -18.51 -22.49
N GLU A 153 2.18 -19.27 -23.57
CA GLU A 153 2.08 -20.73 -23.52
C GLU A 153 3.39 -21.37 -23.06
#